data_AF-A0A3D2BRH5-F1
#
_entry.id   AF-A0A3D2BRH5-F1
#
_cell.length_a   1.000
_cell.length_b   1.000
_cell.length_c   1.000
_cell.angle_alpha   90.00
_cell.angle_beta   90.00
_cell.angle_gamma   90.00
#
_symmetry.space_group_name_H-M   'P 1'
#
loop_
_entity.id
_entity.type
_entity.pdbx_description
1 polymer ?
#
loop_
_entity_poly.entity_id
_entity_poly.type
_entity_poly.pdbx_seq_one_letter_code
_entity_poly.pdbx_strand_id
1 'polypeptide(L)'
;MPWAREPSISFVATEDEMRVAMESAGFRIVEWRDTTDEAVNVFRNPNQQVRRGKPGVGLIAGADFAERSRNLAHGMADGAFASVIALAVKPV
;
A
#
# COMPACT_ATOMS: atom_id res chain seq x y z
N MET A 1 -4.35 -9.07 -0.89
CA MET A 1 -4.21 -7.60 -0.74
C MET A 1 -5.58 -6.93 -0.86
N PRO A 2 -5.81 -5.71 -0.35
CA PRO A 2 -7.14 -5.08 -0.45
C PRO A 2 -7.63 -4.87 -1.89
N TRP A 3 -6.71 -4.68 -2.85
CA TRP A 3 -7.01 -4.50 -4.28
C TRP A 3 -7.08 -5.79 -5.11
N ALA A 4 -6.56 -6.91 -4.63
CA ALA A 4 -6.40 -8.15 -5.40
C ALA A 4 -6.80 -9.39 -4.58
N ARG A 5 -7.68 -10.21 -5.18
CA ARG A 5 -8.12 -11.51 -4.62
C ARG A 5 -7.19 -12.65 -4.94
N GLU A 6 -6.46 -12.55 -6.05
CA GLU A 6 -5.60 -13.60 -6.56
C GLU A 6 -4.23 -13.03 -6.91
N PRO A 7 -3.14 -13.83 -6.81
CA PRO A 7 -1.79 -13.37 -7.12
C PRO A 7 -1.62 -12.84 -8.55
N SER A 8 -2.33 -13.42 -9.52
CA SER A 8 -2.26 -13.06 -10.94
C SER A 8 -2.63 -11.61 -11.26
N ILE A 9 -3.35 -10.94 -10.33
CA ILE A 9 -3.77 -9.55 -10.44
C ILE A 9 -3.16 -8.66 -9.33
N SER A 10 -2.08 -9.13 -8.70
CA SER A 10 -1.35 -8.42 -7.66
C SER A 10 0.11 -8.19 -8.08
N PHE A 11 0.46 -6.94 -8.36
CA PHE A 11 1.79 -6.56 -8.87
C PHE A 11 2.67 -5.94 -7.78
N VAL A 12 2.73 -6.56 -6.60
CA VAL A 12 3.61 -6.11 -5.52
C VAL A 12 5.04 -6.48 -5.88
N ALA A 13 5.94 -5.52 -5.85
CA ALA A 13 7.37 -5.69 -6.08
C ALA A 13 8.15 -5.47 -4.78
N THR A 14 9.38 -5.97 -4.75
CA THR A 14 10.36 -5.57 -3.72
C THR A 14 10.74 -4.10 -3.89
N GLU A 15 11.32 -3.52 -2.84
CA GLU A 15 11.81 -2.14 -2.85
C GLU A 15 12.82 -1.91 -3.99
N ASP A 16 13.77 -2.82 -4.18
CA ASP A 16 14.80 -2.71 -5.20
C ASP A 16 14.22 -2.85 -6.62
N GLU A 17 13.31 -3.79 -6.85
CA GLU A 17 12.60 -3.91 -8.13
C GLU A 17 11.82 -2.64 -8.48
N MET A 18 11.17 -2.01 -7.49
CA MET A 18 10.46 -0.74 -7.70
C MET A 18 11.42 0.39 -8.03
N ARG A 19 12.55 0.52 -7.32
CA ARG A 19 13.57 1.52 -7.64
C ARG A 19 14.10 1.36 -9.06
N VAL A 20 14.49 0.14 -9.43
CA VAL A 20 14.99 -0.19 -10.77
C VAL A 20 13.93 0.12 -11.83
N ALA A 21 12.66 -0.20 -11.58
CA ALA A 21 11.58 0.11 -12.52
C ALA A 21 11.38 1.63 -12.70
N MET A 22 11.48 2.42 -11.63
CA MET A 22 11.40 3.89 -11.72
C MET A 22 12.57 4.48 -12.52
N GLU A 23 13.80 4.05 -12.23
CA GLU A 23 15.00 4.50 -12.93
C GLU A 23 14.99 4.11 -14.41
N SER A 24 14.59 2.87 -14.71
CA SER A 24 14.43 2.38 -16.09
C SER A 24 13.36 3.15 -16.87
N ALA A 25 12.35 3.69 -16.18
CA ALA A 25 11.34 4.57 -16.78
C ALA A 25 11.82 6.03 -16.98
N GLY A 26 13.09 6.32 -16.64
CA GLY A 26 13.72 7.62 -16.78
C GLY A 26 13.47 8.57 -15.60
N PHE A 27 12.98 8.07 -14.46
CA PHE A 27 12.89 8.87 -13.25
C PHE A 27 14.21 8.83 -12.47
N ARG A 28 14.61 9.99 -11.94
CA ARG A 28 15.63 10.07 -10.90
C ARG A 28 14.94 10.19 -9.54
N ILE A 29 15.18 9.21 -8.68
CA ILE A 29 14.66 9.22 -7.31
C ILE A 29 15.41 10.30 -6.51
N VAL A 30 14.65 11.16 -5.83
CA VAL A 30 15.16 12.26 -4.99
C VAL A 30 15.10 11.88 -3.52
N GLU A 31 14.01 11.24 -3.12
CA GLU A 31 13.79 10.78 -1.75
C GLU A 31 13.04 9.45 -1.78
N TRP A 32 13.40 8.58 -0.85
CA TRP A 32 12.72 7.32 -0.60
C TRP A 32 12.47 7.21 0.89
N ARG A 33 11.20 7.18 1.29
CA ARG A 33 10.83 7.16 2.70
C ARG A 33 9.99 5.93 3.00
N ASP A 34 10.48 5.09 3.89
CA ASP A 34 9.68 4.07 4.53
C ASP A 34 8.65 4.75 5.45
N THR A 35 7.38 4.43 5.24
CA THR A 35 6.24 4.90 6.02
C THR A 35 5.40 3.77 6.61
N THR A 36 6.01 2.60 6.79
CA THR A 36 5.33 1.38 7.23
C THR A 36 4.73 1.56 8.63
N ASP A 37 5.48 2.18 9.55
CA ASP A 37 5.00 2.44 10.92
C ASP A 37 3.81 3.41 10.94
N GLU A 38 3.85 4.49 10.16
CA GLU A 38 2.69 5.39 10.06
C GLU A 38 1.48 4.67 9.46
N ALA A 39 1.69 3.87 8.42
CA ALA A 39 0.61 3.10 7.79
C ALA A 39 -0.03 2.12 8.79
N VAL A 40 0.77 1.34 9.52
CA VAL A 40 0.29 0.43 10.56
C VAL A 40 -0.50 1.18 11.65
N ASN A 41 -0.02 2.35 12.08
CA ASN A 41 -0.69 3.16 13.09
C ASN A 41 -2.05 3.72 12.61
N VAL A 42 -2.18 4.08 11.33
CA VAL A 42 -3.46 4.49 10.73
C VAL A 42 -4.49 3.35 10.81
N PHE A 43 -4.08 2.10 10.56
CA PHE A 43 -4.97 0.94 10.67
C PHE A 43 -5.40 0.63 12.11
N ARG A 44 -4.52 0.88 13.08
CA ARG A 44 -4.82 0.70 14.51
C ARG A 44 -5.73 1.81 15.06
N ASN A 45 -5.88 2.94 14.37
CA ASN A 45 -6.67 4.06 14.86
C ASN A 45 -8.20 3.76 14.82
N PRO A 46 -8.89 3.69 15.98
CA PRO A 46 -10.31 3.37 16.04
C PRO A 46 -11.18 4.43 15.35
N ASN A 47 -10.77 5.70 15.32
CA ASN A 47 -11.54 6.77 14.66
C ASN A 47 -11.61 6.59 13.13
N GLN A 48 -10.62 5.91 12.53
CA GLN A 48 -10.68 5.54 11.11
C GLN A 48 -11.70 4.42 10.86
N GLN A 49 -11.98 3.57 11.86
CA GLN A 49 -12.98 2.51 11.74
C GLN A 49 -14.42 3.05 11.84
N VAL A 50 -14.65 4.19 12.49
CA VAL A 50 -15.98 4.81 12.68
C VAL A 50 -16.57 5.32 11.36
N ARG A 51 -15.76 5.57 10.33
CA ARG A 51 -16.22 5.98 8.98
C ARG A 51 -16.99 4.89 8.20
N ARG A 52 -17.13 3.68 8.75
CA ARG A 52 -17.77 2.51 8.12
C ARG A 52 -19.31 2.61 7.92
N GLY A 53 -19.97 3.68 8.38
CA GLY A 53 -21.43 3.88 8.25
C GLY A 53 -21.90 4.62 6.99
N LYS A 54 -20.99 5.06 6.11
CA LYS A 54 -21.32 5.65 4.78
C LYS A 54 -21.05 4.63 3.67
N PRO A 55 -21.68 4.76 2.47
CA PRO A 55 -21.28 3.96 1.31
C PRO A 55 -19.76 4.02 1.13
N GLY A 56 -19.10 2.89 1.35
CA GLY A 56 -17.65 2.79 1.38
C GLY A 56 -17.14 2.00 0.19
N VAL A 57 -15.82 2.02 -0.02
CA VAL A 57 -15.14 1.29 -1.10
C VAL A 57 -15.50 -0.20 -1.16
N GLY A 58 -15.93 -0.81 -0.04
CA GLY A 58 -16.39 -2.19 0.02
C GLY A 58 -17.60 -2.51 -0.87
N LEU A 59 -18.40 -1.52 -1.29
CA LEU A 59 -19.48 -1.74 -2.27
C LEU A 59 -18.94 -2.12 -3.66
N ILE A 60 -17.77 -1.60 -4.01
CA ILE A 60 -17.11 -1.86 -5.30
C ILE A 60 -16.06 -2.98 -5.14
N ALA A 61 -15.28 -2.91 -4.07
CA ALA A 61 -14.18 -3.83 -3.81
C ALA A 61 -14.61 -5.17 -3.17
N GLY A 62 -15.89 -5.32 -2.87
CA GLY A 62 -16.52 -6.49 -2.24
C GLY A 62 -16.54 -6.45 -0.71
N ALA A 63 -17.47 -7.22 -0.12
CA ALA A 63 -17.70 -7.26 1.32
C ALA A 63 -16.47 -7.71 2.13
N ASP A 64 -15.58 -8.50 1.52
CA ASP A 64 -14.32 -9.00 2.07
C ASP A 64 -13.18 -7.97 2.07
N PHE A 65 -13.39 -6.77 1.51
CA PHE A 65 -12.38 -5.70 1.47
C PHE A 65 -11.82 -5.34 2.84
N ALA A 66 -12.69 -5.28 3.86
CA ALA A 66 -12.28 -4.94 5.22
C ALA A 66 -11.31 -5.98 5.80
N GLU A 67 -11.56 -7.27 5.53
CA GLU A 67 -10.68 -8.36 5.96
C GLU A 67 -9.34 -8.30 5.24
N ARG A 68 -9.33 -8.18 3.90
CA ARG A 68 -8.09 -8.07 3.13
C ARG A 68 -7.25 -6.85 3.52
N SER A 69 -7.89 -5.76 3.95
CA SER A 69 -7.21 -4.57 4.48
C SER A 69 -6.55 -4.83 5.83
N ARG A 70 -7.18 -5.59 6.73
CA ARG A 70 -6.57 -6.01 8.00
C ARG A 70 -5.38 -6.94 7.75
N ASN A 71 -5.49 -7.86 6.80
CA ASN A 71 -4.39 -8.76 6.46
C ASN A 71 -3.17 -8.00 5.92
N LEU A 72 -3.37 -6.94 5.14
CA LEU A 72 -2.28 -6.05 4.74
C LEU A 72 -1.64 -5.35 5.95
N ALA A 73 -2.44 -4.83 6.88
CA ALA A 73 -1.93 -4.18 8.08
C ALA A 73 -1.11 -5.14 8.97
N HIS A 74 -1.57 -6.39 9.12
CA HIS A 74 -0.80 -7.43 9.82
C HIS A 74 0.49 -7.76 9.08
N GLY A 75 0.41 -7.98 7.76
CA GLY A 75 1.62 -8.26 6.97
C GLY A 75 2.65 -7.13 7.01
N MET A 76 2.22 -5.87 7.10
CA MET A 76 3.14 -4.74 7.35
C MET A 76 3.76 -4.80 8.76
N ALA A 77 2.95 -5.07 9.79
CA ALA A 77 3.45 -5.19 11.15
C ALA A 77 4.43 -6.37 11.35
N ASP A 78 4.26 -7.43 10.56
CA ASP A 78 5.10 -8.63 10.57
C ASP A 78 6.32 -8.52 9.62
N GLY A 79 6.48 -7.37 8.94
CA GLY A 79 7.60 -7.12 8.02
C GLY A 79 7.50 -7.80 6.65
N ALA A 80 6.35 -8.37 6.30
CA ALA A 80 6.10 -8.97 4.99
C ALA A 80 5.78 -7.93 3.89
N PHE A 81 5.35 -6.73 4.28
CA PHE A 81 5.09 -5.61 3.37
C PHE A 81 5.66 -4.32 3.93
N ALA A 82 6.07 -3.42 3.04
CA ALA A 82 6.42 -2.05 3.39
C ALA A 82 5.45 -1.06 2.73
N SER A 83 5.21 0.06 3.39
CA SER A 83 4.58 1.24 2.79
C SER A 83 5.67 2.25 2.52
N VAL A 84 5.77 2.75 1.28
CA VAL A 84 6.82 3.68 0.88
C VAL A 84 6.24 4.88 0.16
N ILE A 85 6.85 6.04 0.40
CA ILE A 85 6.63 7.25 -0.38
C ILE A 85 7.94 7.59 -1.09
N ALA A 86 7.89 7.68 -2.42
CA ALA A 86 9.02 8.09 -3.23
C ALA A 86 8.76 9.46 -3.87
N LEU A 87 9.71 10.37 -3.71
CA LEU A 87 9.77 11.60 -4.49
C LEU A 87 10.73 11.36 -5.65
N ALA A 88 10.27 11.52 -6.88
CA ALA A 88 11.09 11.35 -8.06
C ALA A 88 10.80 12.43 -9.11
N VAL A 89 11.80 12.73 -9.92
CA VAL A 89 11.70 13.70 -11.02
C VAL A 89 12.08 13.01 -12.32
N LYS A 90 11.41 13.34 -13.42
CA LYS A 90 11.82 12.89 -14.75
C LYS A 90 12.66 14.00 -15.39
N PRO A 91 13.97 13.83 -15.58
CA PRO A 91 14.77 14.80 -16.32
C PRO A 91 14.21 14.94 -17.75
N VAL A 92 14.20 16.18 -18.26
CA VAL A 92 13.81 16.51 -19.64
C VAL A 92 14.94 16.14 -20.59
#